data_AF-A0A0Q9PUN7-F1
#
_entry.id   AF-A0A0Q9PUN7-F1
#
_cell.length_a   1.000
_cell.length_b   1.000
_cell.length_c   1.000
_cell.angle_alpha   90.00
_cell.angle_beta   90.00
_cell.angle_gamma   90.00
#
_symmetry.space_group_name_H-M   'P 1'
#
loop_
_entity.id
_entity.type
_entity.pdbx_description
1 polymer ?
#
loop_
_entity_poly.entity_id
_entity_poly.type
_entity_poly.pdbx_seq_one_letter_code
_entity_poly.pdbx_strand_id
1 'polypeptide(L)' 'MEYYDLYINVKKPAIGLYVRQGAGLPDFAQKDRDDWAFDGTAAGLELPPNVIEGVAADGHAFRDMD' A
#
# COMPACT_ATOMS: atom_id res chain seq x y z
N MET A 1 -3.67 16.91 5.90
CA MET A 1 -4.36 15.74 5.31
C MET A 1 -3.29 14.70 5.04
N GLU A 2 -3.47 13.47 5.51
CA GLU A 2 -2.51 12.38 5.26
C GLU A 2 -2.85 11.67 3.94
N TYR A 3 -1.83 11.32 3.18
CA TYR A 3 -1.94 10.65 1.88
C TYR A 3 -1.13 9.36 1.88
N TYR A 4 -1.60 8.39 1.12
CA TYR A 4 -1.04 7.05 1.09
C TYR A 4 -0.89 6.59 -0.34
N ASP A 5 0.29 6.07 -0.67
CA ASP A 5 0.57 5.50 -1.99
C ASP A 5 0.08 4.06 -2.02
N LEU A 6 -0.64 3.72 -3.08
CA LEU A 6 -1.14 2.40 -3.39
C LEU A 6 -0.22 1.72 -4.41
N TYR A 7 0.17 0.50 -4.08
CA TYR A 7 0.80 -0.43 -4.99
C TYR A 7 -0.11 -1.64 -5.18
N ILE A 8 -0.30 -2.08 -6.42
CA ILE A 8 -1.08 -3.29 -6.74
C ILE A 8 -0.12 -4.43 -7.04
N ASN A 9 -0.45 -5.62 -6.54
CA ASN A 9 0.34 -6.81 -6.86
C ASN A 9 -0.03 -7.32 -8.27
N VAL A 10 0.89 -7.26 -9.23
CA VAL A 10 0.63 -7.68 -10.62
C VAL A 10 0.37 -9.19 -10.76
N LYS A 11 0.84 -10.01 -9.81
CA LYS A 11 0.55 -11.44 -9.76
C LYS A 11 -0.72 -11.77 -8.98
N LYS A 12 -1.19 -10.84 -8.14
CA LYS A 12 -2.36 -10.97 -7.27
C LYS A 12 -3.15 -9.66 -7.25
N PRO A 13 -3.85 -9.31 -8.34
CA PRO A 13 -4.44 -7.98 -8.52
C PRO A 13 -5.50 -7.60 -7.48
N ALA A 14 -6.06 -8.60 -6.77
CA ALA A 14 -6.97 -8.38 -5.65
C ALA A 14 -6.30 -7.86 -4.37
N ILE A 15 -4.97 -7.70 -4.34
CA ILE A 15 -4.24 -7.22 -3.16
C ILE A 15 -3.57 -5.88 -3.45
N GLY A 16 -3.98 -4.87 -2.67
CA GLY A 16 -3.34 -3.57 -2.59
C GLY A 16 -2.40 -3.47 -1.38
N LEU A 17 -1.31 -2.74 -1.54
CA LEU A 17 -0.38 -2.35 -0.50
C LEU A 17 -0.37 -0.84 -0.37
N TYR A 18 -0.71 -0.35 0.81
CA TYR A 18 -0.65 1.07 1.15
C TYR A 18 0.60 1.38 1.96
N VAL A 19 1.23 2.51 1.68
CA VAL A 19 2.33 3.10 2.45
C VAL A 19 2.11 4.60 2.61
N ARG A 20 2.83 5.27 3.52
CA ARG A 20 2.82 6.74 3.55
C ARG A 20 3.30 7.28 2.21
N GLN A 21 2.67 8.34 1.73
CA GLN A 21 3.06 8.99 0.47
C GLN A 21 4.58 9.27 0.43
N GLY A 22 5.25 8.81 -0.62
CA GLY A 22 6.68 9.00 -0.84
C GLY A 22 7.60 8.06 -0.05
N ALA A 23 7.07 7.17 0.79
CA ALA A 23 7.89 6.20 1.53
C ALA A 23 8.51 5.13 0.61
N GLY A 24 7.87 4.86 -0.54
CA GLY A 24 8.26 3.77 -1.43
C GLY A 24 7.88 2.40 -0.88
N LEU A 25 8.25 1.35 -1.61
CA LEU A 25 8.01 -0.03 -1.17
C LEU A 25 8.81 -0.33 0.11
N PRO A 26 8.21 -1.04 1.08
CA PRO A 26 8.93 -1.53 2.26
C PRO A 26 10.01 -2.54 1.85
N ASP A 27 10.81 -2.99 2.82
CA ASP A 27 11.97 -3.87 2.58
C ASP A 27 11.55 -5.31 2.20
N PHE A 28 11.01 -5.43 0.99
CA PHE A 28 10.71 -6.71 0.35
C PHE A 28 11.97 -7.28 -0.28
N ALA A 29 12.07 -8.61 -0.30
CA ALA A 29 13.06 -9.28 -1.13
C ALA A 29 12.89 -8.81 -2.59
N GLN A 30 14.01 -8.65 -3.32
CA GLN A 30 14.03 -8.05 -4.66
C GLN A 30 12.98 -8.65 -5.61
N LYS A 31 12.80 -9.98 -5.57
CA LYS A 31 11.81 -10.73 -6.38
C LYS A 31 10.36 -10.32 -6.12
N ASP A 32 10.05 -9.89 -4.90
CA ASP A 32 8.71 -9.52 -4.48
C ASP A 32 8.46 -8.05 -4.83
N ARG A 33 9.50 -7.18 -4.88
CA ARG A 33 9.37 -5.79 -5.33
C ARG A 33 8.89 -5.69 -6.78
N ASP A 34 9.38 -6.57 -7.66
CA ASP A 34 8.96 -6.61 -9.07
C ASP A 34 7.48 -6.98 -9.25
N ASP A 35 6.87 -7.57 -8.21
CA ASP A 35 5.46 -7.93 -8.22
C ASP A 35 4.54 -6.76 -7.82
N TRP A 36 5.09 -5.61 -7.39
CA TRP A 36 4.31 -4.46 -6.95
C TRP A 36 4.47 -3.28 -7.91
N ALA A 37 3.36 -2.87 -8.53
CA ALA A 37 3.30 -1.69 -9.39
C ALA A 37 2.62 -0.54 -8.66
N PHE A 38 3.19 0.66 -8.73
CA PHE A 38 2.52 1.87 -8.24
C PHE A 38 1.24 2.12 -9.05
N ASP A 39 0.13 2.36 -8.35
CA ASP A 39 -1.19 2.56 -8.95
C ASP A 39 -1.69 4.00 -8.74
N GLY A 40 -1.42 4.59 -7.57
CA GLY A 40 -1.81 5.97 -7.30
C GLY A 40 -1.64 6.38 -5.84
N THR A 41 -2.19 7.55 -5.50
CA THR A 41 -2.19 8.07 -4.13
C THR A 41 -3.63 8.37 -3.70
N ALA A 42 -4.02 7.91 -2.51
CA ALA A 42 -5.33 8.13 -1.93
C ALA A 42 -5.26 9.05 -0.70
N ALA A 43 -6.31 9.84 -0.45
CA ALA A 43 -6.42 10.58 0.80
C ALA A 43 -6.81 9.62 1.94
N GLY A 44 -6.23 9.78 3.12
CA GLY A 44 -6.51 8.88 4.25
C GLY A 44 -7.97 8.84 4.70
N LEU A 45 -8.73 9.90 4.45
CA LEU A 45 -10.18 9.97 4.70
C LEU A 45 -11.00 9.03 3.80
N GLU A 46 -10.44 8.58 2.68
CA GLU A 46 -11.07 7.67 1.72
C GLU A 46 -10.69 6.20 1.98
N LEU A 47 -9.80 5.96 2.95
CA LEU A 47 -9.28 4.64 3.26
C LEU A 47 -9.98 4.03 4.48
N PRO A 48 -10.14 2.70 4.50
CA PRO A 48 -10.57 1.99 5.68
C PRO A 48 -9.65 2.28 6.89
N PRO A 49 -10.19 2.44 8.11
CA PRO A 49 -9.39 2.75 9.30
C PRO A 49 -8.27 1.75 9.57
N ASN A 50 -8.49 0.46 9.30
CA ASN A 50 -7.49 -0.59 9.49
C ASN A 50 -6.26 -0.41 8.58
N VAL A 51 -6.41 0.22 7.41
CA VAL A 51 -5.28 0.55 6.52
C VAL A 51 -4.44 1.66 7.15
N ILE A 52 -5.11 2.71 7.65
CA ILE A 52 -4.45 3.84 8.31
C ILE A 52 -3.67 3.38 9.54
N GLU A 53 -4.31 2.56 10.38
CA GLU A 53 -3.71 1.98 11.59
C GLU A 53 -2.54 1.06 11.26
N GLY A 54 -2.68 0.19 10.25
CA GLY A 54 -1.59 -0.69 9.80
C GLY A 54 -0.38 0.10 9.31
N VAL A 55 -0.58 1.13 8.47
CA VAL A 55 0.52 1.97 8.02
C VAL A 55 1.18 2.72 9.18
N ALA A 56 0.41 3.15 10.18
CA ALA A 56 0.96 3.81 11.36
C ALA A 56 1.80 2.86 12.24
N ALA A 57 1.43 1.60 12.35
CA ALA A 57 2.14 0.59 13.14
C ALA A 57 3.36 0.00 12.41
N ASP A 58 3.19 -0.38 11.15
CA ASP A 58 4.12 -1.23 10.40
C ASP A 58 4.79 -0.51 9.22
N GLY A 59 4.45 0.76 9.00
CA GLY A 59 4.90 1.54 7.83
C GLY A 59 4.19 1.18 6.52
N HIS A 60 3.37 0.12 6.53
CA HIS A 60 2.60 -0.36 5.38
C HIS A 60 1.33 -1.09 5.84
N ALA A 61 0.36 -1.26 4.95
CA ALA A 61 -0.83 -2.08 5.21
C ALA A 61 -1.31 -2.77 3.93
N PHE A 62 -1.74 -4.02 4.05
CA PHE A 62 -2.38 -4.74 2.96
C PHE A 62 -3.89 -4.54 3.00
N ARG A 63 -4.50 -4.48 1.82
CA ARG A 63 -5.94 -4.38 1.64
C ARG A 63 -6.38 -5.34 0.53
N ASP A 64 -7.43 -6.10 0.82
CA ASP A 64 -8.16 -6.83 -0.20
C ASP A 64 -9.05 -5.87 -1.01
N MET A 65 -9.02 -6.02 -2.34
CA MET A 65 -9.64 -5.11 -3.31
C MET A 65 -10.84 -5.74 -4.05
N ASP A 66 -11.23 -6.98 -3.70
CA ASP A 66 -12.48 -7.61 -4.14
C ASP A 66 -13.74 -7.03 -3.43
#